data_AF-A0A7K0DZZ3-F1
#
_entry.id   AF-A0A7K0DZZ3-F1
#
_cell.length_a   1.000
_cell.length_b   1.000
_cell.length_c   1.000
_cell.angle_alpha   90.00
_cell.angle_beta   90.00
_cell.angle_gamma   90.00
#
_symmetry.space_group_name_H-M   'P 1'
#
loop_
_entity.id
_entity.type
_entity.pdbx_description
1 polymer ?
#
loop_
_entity_poly.entity_id
_entity_poly.type
_entity_poly.pdbx_seq_one_letter_code
_entity_poly.pdbx_strand_id
1 'polypeptide(L)'
;MVLDIFVSIACTVILTTACWLLSGNSTGSQVKPKRFRSPAPPVAGPPSAETPAGSDEPTLEWADPAQIWPALRAANILLAARLGGRISADEYRWRTAELARKCEPQAPQSAAGTE
;
A
#
# COMPACT_ATOMS: atom_id res chain seq x y z
N MET A 1 -18.56 -22.19 37.46
CA MET A 1 -17.68 -21.00 37.46
C MET A 1 -16.23 -21.34 37.15
N VAL A 2 -15.53 -22.17 37.94
CA VAL A 2 -14.12 -22.54 37.64
C VAL A 2 -14.00 -23.36 36.34
N LEU A 3 -14.92 -24.31 36.10
CA LEU A 3 -15.00 -25.08 34.85
C LEU A 3 -15.25 -24.21 33.61
N ASP A 4 -16.08 -23.17 33.70
CA ASP A 4 -16.32 -22.24 32.59
C ASP A 4 -15.06 -21.46 32.19
N ILE A 5 -14.23 -21.10 33.17
CA ILE A 5 -12.97 -20.40 32.93
C ILE A 5 -11.99 -21.32 32.18
N PHE A 6 -11.86 -22.58 32.62
CA PHE A 6 -11.01 -23.56 31.94
C PHE A 6 -11.48 -23.86 30.52
N VAL A 7 -12.79 -23.98 30.31
CA VAL A 7 -13.38 -24.19 28.97
C VAL A 7 -13.13 -22.97 28.08
N SER A 8 -13.30 -21.73 28.59
CA SER A 8 -12.99 -20.52 27.83
C SER A 8 -11.52 -20.43 27.43
N ILE A 9 -10.59 -20.72 28.36
CA ILE A 9 -9.15 -20.68 28.08
C ILE A 9 -8.77 -21.76 27.06
N ALA A 10 -9.30 -22.97 27.19
CA ALA A 10 -9.06 -24.02 26.20
C ALA A 10 -9.58 -23.60 24.81
N CYS A 11 -10.74 -22.97 24.76
CA CYS A 11 -11.35 -22.53 23.50
C CYS A 11 -10.54 -21.43 22.80
N THR A 12 -10.00 -20.46 23.55
CA THR A 12 -9.16 -19.39 22.98
C THR A 12 -7.82 -19.94 22.48
N VAL A 13 -7.20 -20.88 23.18
CA VAL A 13 -5.95 -21.53 22.75
C VAL A 13 -6.17 -22.35 21.48
N ILE A 14 -7.27 -23.10 21.39
CA ILE A 14 -7.59 -23.90 20.19
C ILE A 14 -7.83 -23.00 18.98
N LEU A 15 -8.63 -21.94 19.14
CA LEU A 15 -8.94 -21.01 18.05
C LEU A 15 -7.70 -20.28 17.54
N THR A 16 -6.85 -19.80 18.43
CA THR A 16 -5.60 -19.10 18.05
C THR A 16 -4.64 -20.02 17.32
N THR A 17 -4.49 -21.26 17.79
CA THR A 17 -3.61 -22.26 17.17
C THR A 17 -4.13 -22.67 15.79
N ALA A 18 -5.44 -22.89 15.65
CA ALA A 18 -6.06 -23.19 14.36
C ALA A 18 -5.90 -22.03 13.36
N CYS A 19 -6.09 -20.78 13.79
CA CYS A 19 -5.89 -19.59 12.96
C CYS A 19 -4.42 -19.46 12.48
N TRP A 20 -3.45 -19.76 13.35
CA TRP A 20 -2.04 -19.75 12.99
C TRP A 20 -1.69 -20.82 11.96
N LEU A 21 -2.19 -22.05 12.13
CA LEU A 21 -1.94 -23.15 11.21
C LEU A 21 -2.59 -22.92 9.83
N LEU A 22 -3.80 -22.36 9.79
CA LEU A 22 -4.46 -21.99 8.52
C LEU A 22 -3.73 -20.85 7.79
N SER A 23 -3.14 -19.91 8.53
CA SER A 23 -2.42 -18.77 7.95
C SER A 23 -1.01 -19.15 7.48
N GLY A 24 -0.33 -20.07 8.18
CA GLY A 24 1.01 -20.54 7.82
C GLY A 24 1.08 -21.30 6.50
N ASN A 25 -0.02 -21.95 6.09
CA ASN A 25 -0.06 -22.77 4.86
C ASN A 25 -0.30 -21.97 3.56
N SER A 26 -0.41 -20.63 3.64
CA SER A 26 -0.62 -19.75 2.47
C SER A 26 0.68 -19.15 1.91
N THR A 27 1.84 -19.76 2.20
CA THR A 27 3.12 -19.43 1.58
C THR A 27 3.36 -20.36 0.39
N GLY A 28 2.77 -20.04 -0.76
CA GLY A 28 2.83 -20.94 -1.92
C GLY A 28 2.56 -20.30 -3.27
N SER A 29 2.98 -19.05 -3.50
CA SER A 29 3.11 -18.55 -4.87
C SER A 29 4.30 -17.60 -4.98
N GLN A 30 5.50 -18.20 -5.01
CA GLN A 30 6.71 -17.55 -5.48
C GLN A 30 6.55 -17.26 -6.99
N VAL A 31 5.99 -16.10 -7.32
CA VAL A 31 6.11 -15.56 -8.67
C VAL A 31 7.53 -15.02 -8.81
N LYS A 32 8.38 -15.77 -9.51
CA LYS A 32 9.74 -15.38 -9.89
C LYS A 32 9.70 -14.02 -10.61
N PRO A 33 10.35 -12.96 -10.09
CA PRO A 33 10.50 -11.72 -10.85
C PRO A 33 11.46 -11.98 -12.03
N LYS A 34 10.90 -11.95 -13.25
CA LYS A 34 11.66 -11.99 -14.50
C LYS A 34 12.50 -10.72 -14.57
N ARG A 35 13.81 -10.84 -14.29
CA ARG A 35 14.77 -9.73 -14.35
C ARG A 35 14.69 -9.07 -15.73
N PHE A 36 14.25 -7.82 -15.74
CA PHE A 36 14.24 -6.95 -16.91
C PHE A 36 15.69 -6.62 -17.24
N ARG A 37 16.22 -7.16 -18.35
CA ARG A 37 17.53 -6.78 -18.89
C ARG A 37 17.33 -5.58 -19.80
N SER A 38 17.32 -4.38 -19.23
CA SER A 38 17.47 -3.16 -20.03
C SER A 38 18.96 -3.00 -20.40
N PRO A 39 19.32 -2.64 -21.65
CA PRO A 39 20.70 -2.40 -22.02
C PRO A 39 21.20 -1.12 -21.34
N ALA A 40 22.36 -1.17 -20.70
CA ALA A 40 23.02 0.01 -20.13
C ALA A 40 23.49 0.95 -21.27
N PRO A 41 23.25 2.27 -21.20
CA PRO A 41 23.92 3.21 -22.09
C PRO A 41 25.41 3.35 -21.69
N PRO A 42 26.31 3.60 -22.66
CA PRO A 42 27.74 3.64 -22.42
C PRO A 42 28.13 4.81 -21.51
N VAL A 43 28.98 4.53 -20.53
CA VAL A 43 29.66 5.53 -19.70
C VAL A 43 30.58 6.35 -20.61
N ALA A 44 30.14 7.57 -20.95
CA ALA A 44 31.01 8.61 -21.48
C ALA A 44 31.43 9.52 -20.30
N GLY A 45 32.72 9.86 -20.27
CA GLY A 45 33.39 10.62 -19.20
C GLY A 45 32.86 12.04 -18.96
N PRO A 46 33.49 12.78 -18.03
CA PRO A 46 32.86 13.90 -17.34
C PRO A 46 32.87 15.16 -18.20
N PRO A 47 31.80 15.98 -18.11
CA PRO A 47 31.96 17.40 -18.23
C PRO A 47 31.67 18.06 -16.87
N SER A 48 32.70 18.70 -16.32
CA SER A 48 32.53 19.88 -15.48
C SER A 48 31.59 20.86 -16.17
N ALA A 49 30.45 21.10 -15.56
CA ALA A 49 29.75 22.36 -15.58
C ALA A 49 28.92 22.39 -14.30
N GLU A 50 29.26 23.29 -13.38
CA GLU A 50 28.42 23.62 -12.23
C GLU A 50 27.09 24.16 -12.76
N THR A 51 26.14 23.27 -12.98
CA THR A 51 24.73 23.61 -12.99
C THR A 51 24.40 24.04 -11.56
N PRO A 52 23.88 25.25 -11.30
CA PRO A 52 23.33 25.52 -9.98
C PRO A 52 22.28 24.45 -9.76
N ALA A 53 22.51 23.57 -8.77
CA ALA A 53 21.48 22.73 -8.23
C ALA A 53 20.43 23.69 -7.68
N GLY A 54 19.50 24.10 -8.56
CA GLY A 54 18.21 24.57 -8.14
C GLY A 54 17.75 23.46 -7.22
N SER A 55 17.66 23.81 -5.94
CA SER A 55 17.01 22.99 -4.94
C SER A 55 15.52 22.96 -5.31
N ASP A 56 15.19 22.28 -6.42
CA ASP A 56 14.01 21.44 -6.48
C ASP A 56 14.29 20.30 -5.50
N GLU A 57 14.34 20.64 -4.20
CA GLU A 57 13.77 19.75 -3.23
C GLU A 57 12.38 19.44 -3.81
N PRO A 58 12.04 18.18 -4.08
CA PRO A 58 10.64 17.87 -4.19
C PRO A 58 10.08 18.26 -2.83
N THR A 59 9.55 19.48 -2.71
CA THR A 59 8.53 19.80 -1.75
C THR A 59 7.43 18.83 -2.13
N LEU A 60 7.51 17.64 -1.54
CA LEU A 60 6.37 16.82 -1.25
C LEU A 60 5.48 17.77 -0.45
N GLU A 61 4.67 18.57 -1.15
CA GLU A 61 3.36 18.92 -0.66
C GLU A 61 2.70 17.56 -0.45
N TRP A 62 2.95 16.99 0.72
CA TRP A 62 2.21 15.87 1.22
C TRP A 62 0.75 16.27 1.05
N ALA A 63 -0.02 15.40 0.41
CA ALA A 63 -1.45 15.60 0.21
C ALA A 63 -2.07 16.13 1.51
N ASP A 64 -2.99 17.09 1.42
CA ASP A 64 -3.67 17.71 2.55
C ASP A 64 -3.89 16.70 3.70
N PRO A 65 -3.36 16.95 4.92
CA PRO A 65 -3.53 16.04 6.06
C PRO A 65 -4.98 15.66 6.34
N ALA A 66 -5.94 16.53 5.98
CA ALA A 66 -7.37 16.24 6.09
C ALA A 66 -7.84 15.15 5.11
N GLN A 67 -7.13 14.91 4.01
CA GLN A 67 -7.41 13.89 3.01
C GLN A 67 -6.65 12.58 3.26
N ILE A 68 -5.44 12.65 3.85
CA ILE A 68 -4.62 11.46 4.17
C ILE A 68 -5.35 10.53 5.14
N TRP A 69 -5.89 11.07 6.24
CA TRP A 69 -6.49 10.23 7.29
C TRP A 69 -7.73 9.45 6.85
N PRO A 70 -8.70 10.08 6.13
CA PRO A 70 -9.81 9.34 5.55
C PRO A 70 -9.38 8.27 4.54
N ALA A 71 -8.41 8.58 3.67
CA ALA A 71 -7.89 7.63 2.68
C ALA A 71 -7.24 6.41 3.35
N LEU A 72 -6.39 6.65 4.36
CA LEU A 72 -5.75 5.58 5.13
C LEU A 72 -6.76 4.73 5.88
N ARG A 73 -7.80 5.34 6.45
CA ARG A 73 -8.89 4.61 7.11
C ARG A 73 -9.63 3.71 6.11
N ALA A 74 -9.95 4.22 4.92
CA ALA A 74 -10.60 3.43 3.87
C ALA A 74 -9.72 2.26 3.40
N ALA A 75 -8.42 2.48 3.22
CA ALA A 75 -7.46 1.43 2.85
C ALA A 75 -7.39 0.32 3.93
N ASN A 76 -7.34 0.70 5.20
CA ASN A 76 -7.33 -0.25 6.32
C ASN A 76 -8.61 -1.09 6.40
N ILE A 77 -9.78 -0.50 6.11
CA ILE A 77 -11.05 -1.25 6.06
C ILE A 77 -11.02 -2.31 4.95
N LEU A 78 -10.52 -1.96 3.75
CA LEU A 78 -10.38 -2.90 2.64
C LEU A 78 -9.41 -4.04 2.98
N LEU A 79 -8.28 -3.72 3.62
CA LEU A 79 -7.32 -4.73 4.06
C LEU A 79 -7.94 -5.67 5.11
N ALA A 80 -8.64 -5.13 6.11
CA ALA A 80 -9.33 -5.92 7.12
C ALA A 80 -10.43 -6.81 6.53
N ALA A 81 -11.16 -6.32 5.51
CA ALA A 81 -12.12 -7.13 4.78
C ALA A 81 -11.45 -8.28 4.03
N ARG A 82 -10.29 -8.04 3.40
CA ARG A 82 -9.54 -9.07 2.68
C ARG A 82 -8.95 -10.14 3.60
N LEU A 83 -8.40 -9.72 4.75
CA LEU A 83 -7.86 -10.62 5.76
C LEU A 83 -8.98 -11.44 6.45
N GLY A 84 -10.15 -10.84 6.63
CA GLY A 84 -11.34 -11.53 7.14
C GLY A 84 -12.09 -12.38 6.10
N GLY A 85 -11.57 -12.53 4.88
CA GLY A 85 -12.19 -13.33 3.81
C GLY A 85 -13.52 -12.79 3.29
N ARG A 86 -13.87 -11.54 3.59
CA ARG A 86 -15.15 -10.91 3.20
C ARG A 86 -15.15 -10.38 1.76
N ILE A 87 -13.97 -10.17 1.17
CA ILE A 87 -13.80 -9.75 -0.22
C ILE A 87 -12.72 -10.59 -0.90
N SER A 88 -12.84 -10.77 -2.21
CA SER A 88 -11.87 -11.49 -3.01
C SER A 88 -10.58 -10.67 -3.22
N ALA A 89 -9.52 -11.33 -3.71
CA ALA A 89 -8.28 -10.63 -4.06
C ALA A 89 -8.48 -9.62 -5.20
N ASP A 90 -9.30 -9.94 -6.20
CA ASP A 90 -9.52 -9.08 -7.35
C ASP A 90 -10.42 -7.89 -6.99
N GLU A 91 -11.41 -8.11 -6.13
CA GLU A 91 -12.22 -7.03 -5.57
C GLU A 91 -11.37 -6.07 -4.72
N TYR A 92 -10.47 -6.61 -3.89
CA TYR A 92 -9.52 -5.80 -3.12
C TYR A 92 -8.63 -4.95 -4.03
N ARG A 93 -8.06 -5.52 -5.10
CA ARG A 93 -7.23 -4.78 -6.07
C ARG A 93 -8.02 -3.66 -6.74
N TRP A 94 -9.22 -3.97 -7.23
CA TRP A 94 -10.07 -2.98 -7.90
C TRP A 94 -10.45 -1.83 -6.96
N ARG A 95 -10.90 -2.13 -5.73
CA ARG A 95 -11.30 -1.10 -4.76
C ARG A 95 -10.12 -0.24 -4.28
N THR A 96 -8.94 -0.83 -4.16
CA THR A 96 -7.72 -0.09 -3.78
C THR A 96 -7.27 0.84 -4.92
N ALA A 97 -7.37 0.40 -6.18
CA ALA A 97 -7.08 1.24 -7.34
C ALA A 97 -8.08 2.40 -7.49
N GLU A 98 -9.36 2.17 -7.21
CA GLU A 98 -10.37 3.23 -7.15
C GLU A 98 -10.07 4.24 -6.03
N LEU A 99 -9.67 3.76 -4.85
CA LEU A 99 -9.30 4.62 -3.74
C LEU A 99 -8.07 5.48 -4.07
N ALA A 100 -7.06 4.89 -4.71
CA ALA A 100 -5.86 5.61 -5.14
C ALA A 100 -6.20 6.75 -6.12
N ARG A 101 -7.04 6.49 -7.13
CA ARG A 101 -7.50 7.52 -8.08
C ARG A 101 -8.21 8.68 -7.41
N LYS A 102 -9.01 8.42 -6.37
CA LYS A 102 -9.67 9.49 -5.60
C LYS A 102 -8.71 10.35 -4.79
N CYS A 103 -7.53 9.82 -4.46
CA CYS A 103 -6.52 10.51 -3.69
C CYS A 103 -5.46 11.19 -4.59
N GLU A 104 -5.58 11.08 -5.91
CA GLU A 104 -4.68 11.80 -6.82
C GLU A 104 -4.89 13.30 -6.62
N PRO A 105 -3.81 14.08 -6.38
CA PRO A 105 -3.91 15.52 -6.27
C PRO A 105 -4.42 16.07 -7.59
N GLN A 106 -5.51 16.85 -7.53
CA GLN A 106 -5.99 17.55 -8.70
C GLN A 106 -4.93 18.56 -9.12
N ALA A 107 -4.49 18.49 -10.38
CA ALA A 107 -3.59 19.49 -10.92
C ALA A 107 -4.19 20.88 -10.64
N PRO A 108 -3.39 21.86 -10.20
CA PRO A 108 -3.88 23.22 -10.04
C PRO A 108 -4.51 23.60 -11.37
N GLN A 109 -5.80 23.94 -11.33
CA GLN A 109 -6.47 24.51 -12.48
C GLN A 109 -5.71 25.80 -12.78
N SER A 110 -4.80 25.75 -13.76
CA SER A 110 -4.13 26.93 -14.26
C SER A 110 -5.20 27.96 -14.47
N ALA A 111 -5.10 29.04 -13.71
CA ALA A 111 -5.81 30.27 -13.95
C ALA A 111 -5.49 30.70 -15.38
N ALA A 112 -6.25 30.19 -16.35
CA ALA A 112 -6.40 30.78 -17.67
C ALA A 112 -7.35 31.97 -17.52
N GLY A 113 -6.87 32.93 -16.73
CA GLY A 113 -7.39 34.27 -16.56
C GLY A 113 -6.19 35.20 -16.78
N THR A 114 -5.79 35.32 -18.04
CA THR A 114 -5.00 36.43 -18.58
C THR A 114 -5.69 36.76 -19.90
N GLU A 115 -6.62 37.71 -19.84
CA GLU A 115 -6.45 39.08 -20.35
C GLU A 115 -6.77 39.18 -21.84
#